data_AF-A0A529WN37-F1
#
_entry.id   AF-A0A529WN37-F1
#
_cell.length_a   1.000
_cell.length_b   1.000
_cell.length_c   1.000
_cell.angle_alpha   90.00
_cell.angle_beta   90.00
_cell.angle_gamma   90.00
#
_symmetry.space_group_name_H-M   'P 1'
#
loop_
_entity.id
_entity.type
_entity.pdbx_description
1 polymer ?
#
loop_
_entity_poly.entity_id
_entity_poly.type
_entity_poly.pdbx_seq_one_letter_code
_entity_poly.pdbx_strand_id
1 'polypeptide(L)'
;MTLPIRMDWHEGFQLYGENGRAIGKIFNPWYYKSSEVDIFRESSASSERTLGADGHFYRRQLEGFADVVLNGVPMNGASIEDGVASIRAMVAIGQSVRSGKPVDLADAAGPV
;
A
#
# COMPACT_ATOMS: atom_id res chain seq x y z
N MET A 1 -5.31 10.40 -25.03
CA MET A 1 -4.26 11.43 -24.84
C MET A 1 -3.34 10.94 -23.75
N THR A 2 -2.11 10.57 -24.08
CA THR A 2 -1.12 10.06 -23.12
C THR A 2 -0.08 11.15 -22.94
N LEU A 3 -0.10 11.85 -21.80
CA LEU A 3 0.93 12.82 -21.47
C LEU A 3 2.08 12.05 -20.79
N PRO A 4 3.29 12.02 -21.36
CA PRO A 4 4.42 11.41 -20.67
C PRO A 4 4.76 12.25 -19.44
N ILE A 5 4.52 11.68 -18.26
CA ILE A 5 4.90 12.28 -16.99
C ILE A 5 6.41 12.11 -16.83
N ARG A 6 7.16 13.22 -16.92
CA ARG A 6 8.59 13.26 -16.60
C ARG A 6 8.77 13.62 -15.13
N MET A 7 8.60 12.63 -14.26
CA MET A 7 8.88 12.74 -12.83
C MET A 7 10.05 11.84 -12.43
N ASP A 8 10.68 12.17 -11.30
CA ASP A 8 11.71 11.35 -10.65
C ASP A 8 11.05 10.18 -9.88
N TRP A 9 11.01 10.22 -8.55
CA TRP A 9 10.27 9.26 -7.75
C TRP A 9 8.80 9.66 -7.57
N HIS A 10 7.89 8.76 -7.90
CA HIS A 10 6.48 8.92 -7.61
C HIS A 10 5.88 7.62 -7.09
N GLU A 11 5.59 7.60 -5.80
CA GLU A 11 4.91 6.51 -5.12
C GLU A 11 3.73 7.05 -4.33
N GLY A 12 2.65 6.28 -4.27
CA GLY A 12 1.41 6.71 -3.65
C GLY A 12 0.20 6.00 -4.21
N PHE A 13 -0.96 6.45 -3.75
CA PHE A 13 -2.24 5.91 -4.18
C PHE A 13 -3.31 6.99 -4.16
N GLN A 14 -4.39 6.74 -4.90
CA GLN A 14 -5.58 7.57 -4.90
C GLN A 14 -6.77 6.66 -4.65
N LEU A 15 -7.52 6.93 -3.59
CA LEU A 15 -8.76 6.23 -3.26
C LEU A 15 -9.92 7.17 -3.50
N TYR A 16 -10.89 6.71 -4.28
CA TYR A 16 -12.14 7.41 -4.53
C TYR A 16 -13.27 6.61 -3.88
N GLY A 17 -13.99 7.26 -2.98
CA GLY A 17 -15.18 6.71 -2.34
C GLY A 17 -16.41 7.52 -2.70
N GLU A 18 -17.57 7.02 -2.28
CA GLU A 18 -18.87 7.68 -2.49
C GLU A 18 -18.91 9.09 -1.88
N ASN A 19 -18.28 9.30 -0.71
CA ASN A 19 -18.40 10.53 0.08
C ASN A 19 -17.10 11.37 0.11
N GLY A 20 -16.16 11.11 -0.79
CA GLY A 20 -14.88 11.81 -0.81
C GLY A 20 -13.73 11.04 -1.43
N ARG A 21 -12.51 11.53 -1.21
CA ARG A 21 -11.29 10.90 -1.71
C ARG A 21 -10.15 10.99 -0.70
N ALA A 22 -9.21 10.07 -0.81
CA ALA A 22 -7.93 10.14 -0.11
C ALA A 22 -6.79 10.03 -1.13
N ILE A 23 -5.82 10.95 -1.05
CA ILE A 23 -4.61 10.93 -1.86
C ILE A 23 -3.42 10.73 -0.92
N GLY A 24 -2.76 9.58 -1.06
CA GLY A 24 -1.54 9.26 -0.33
C GLY A 24 -0.33 9.52 -1.20
N LYS A 25 0.57 10.40 -0.75
CA LYS A 25 1.90 10.60 -1.32
C LYS A 25 2.95 9.92 -0.45
N ILE A 26 3.64 8.95 -1.02
CA ILE A 26 4.67 8.18 -0.36
C ILE A 26 6.03 8.65 -0.88
N PHE A 27 6.93 8.95 0.05
CA PHE A 27 8.29 9.36 -0.28
C PHE A 27 9.17 8.13 -0.36
N ASN A 28 10.29 8.29 -1.05
CA ASN A 28 11.30 7.24 -1.09
C ASN A 28 11.65 6.81 0.35
N PRO A 29 11.63 5.50 0.64
CA PRO A 29 11.84 4.96 1.97
C PRO A 29 13.15 5.44 2.63
N TRP A 30 14.20 5.69 1.84
CA TRP A 30 15.50 6.10 2.36
C TRP A 30 15.52 7.50 2.99
N TYR A 31 14.47 8.30 2.81
CA TYR A 31 14.37 9.64 3.39
C TYR A 31 13.82 9.67 4.81
N TYR A 32 13.34 8.54 5.35
CA TYR A 32 12.70 8.47 6.68
C TYR A 32 11.61 9.52 6.89
N LYS A 33 10.95 9.92 5.79
CA LYS A 33 9.92 10.95 5.79
C LYS A 33 8.55 10.31 5.82
N SER A 34 7.70 10.77 6.73
CA SER A 34 6.31 10.37 6.82
C SER A 34 5.55 10.68 5.52
N SER A 35 4.69 9.75 5.10
CA SER A 35 3.79 9.95 3.97
C SER A 35 2.81 11.09 4.24
N GLU A 36 2.40 11.78 3.19
CA GLU A 36 1.38 12.83 3.26
C GLU A 36 0.05 12.23 2.78
N VAL A 37 -0.99 12.34 3.60
CA VAL A 37 -2.35 11.88 3.26
C VAL A 37 -3.29 13.07 3.29
N ASP A 38 -3.83 13.42 2.12
CA ASP A 38 -4.87 14.44 1.96
C ASP A 38 -6.23 13.75 1.82
N ILE A 39 -7.17 14.12 2.68
CA ILE A 39 -8.53 13.56 2.71
C ILE A 39 -9.50 14.68 2.40
N PHE A 40 -10.24 14.53 1.31
CA PHE A 40 -11.36 15.40 0.98
C PHE A 40 -12.66 14.76 1.41
N ARG A 41 -13.51 15.51 2.12
CA ARG A 41 -14.86 15.11 2.51
C ARG A 41 -15.88 15.97 1.80
N GLU A 42 -16.83 15.33 1.13
CA GLU A 42 -17.90 16.02 0.42
C GLU A 42 -18.83 16.76 1.40
N SER A 43 -19.20 16.14 2.52
CA SER A 43 -20.18 16.67 3.47
C SER A 43 -19.81 18.04 4.05
N SER A 44 -18.51 18.33 4.15
CA SER A 44 -17.98 19.61 4.65
C SER A 44 -17.31 20.45 3.56
N ALA A 45 -17.27 19.95 2.31
CA ALA A 45 -16.55 20.54 1.19
C ALA A 45 -15.11 20.97 1.57
N SER A 46 -14.42 20.16 2.38
CA SER A 46 -13.12 20.50 2.95
C SER A 46 -12.11 19.38 2.78
N SER A 47 -10.83 19.78 2.70
CA SER A 47 -9.68 18.87 2.76
C SER A 47 -8.99 18.98 4.11
N GLU A 48 -8.62 17.84 4.67
CA GLU A 48 -7.79 17.73 5.86
C GLU A 48 -6.54 16.90 5.55
N ARG A 49 -5.43 17.23 6.21
CA ARG A 49 -4.19 16.47 6.13
C ARG A 49 -3.91 15.84 7.48
N THR A 50 -3.79 14.52 7.51
CA THR A 50 -3.42 13.81 8.73
C THR A 50 -1.97 14.13 9.09
N LEU A 51 -1.70 14.32 10.38
CA LEU A 51 -0.33 14.43 10.87
C LEU A 51 0.40 13.12 10.58
N GLY A 52 1.54 13.21 9.89
CA GLY A 52 2.34 12.03 9.57
C GLY A 52 2.86 11.35 10.84
N ALA A 53 2.62 10.05 10.96
CA ALA A 53 3.27 9.21 11.98
C ALA A 53 4.78 9.12 11.72
N ASP A 54 5.55 8.57 12.66
CA ASP A 54 7.00 8.41 12.52
C ASP A 54 7.43 7.76 11.18
N GLY A 55 8.28 8.46 10.44
CA GLY A 55 8.78 8.08 9.12
C GLY A 55 9.92 7.06 9.14
N HIS A 56 10.44 6.66 10.29
CA HIS A 56 11.47 5.62 10.41
C HIS A 56 10.91 4.20 10.29
N PHE A 57 10.23 3.87 9.19
CA PHE A 57 9.47 2.62 9.06
C PHE A 57 10.33 1.33 9.16
N TYR A 58 11.63 1.33 8.81
CA TYR A 58 12.51 0.17 9.08
C TYR A 58 12.71 -0.07 10.57
N ARG A 59 12.93 1.00 11.34
CA ARG A 59 13.00 0.93 12.81
C ARG A 59 11.68 0.44 13.37
N ARG A 60 10.55 0.99 12.90
CA ARG A 60 9.22 0.57 13.36
C ARG A 60 8.92 -0.89 13.04
N GLN A 61 9.41 -1.42 11.91
CA GLN A 61 9.25 -2.83 11.57
C GLN A 61 9.99 -3.73 12.56
N LEU A 62 11.23 -3.36 12.93
CA LEU A 62 12.01 -4.10 13.93
C LEU A 62 11.41 -3.98 15.33
N GLU A 63 10.95 -2.79 15.72
CA GLU A 63 10.26 -2.56 16.99
C GLU A 63 8.97 -3.38 17.08
N GLY A 64 8.15 -3.37 16.03
CA GLY A 64 6.93 -4.17 15.96
C GLY A 64 7.20 -5.68 16.02
N PHE A 65 8.25 -6.15 15.32
CA PHE A 65 8.66 -7.55 15.41
C PHE A 65 9.13 -7.93 16.81
N ALA A 66 9.96 -7.10 17.44
CA ALA A 66 10.45 -7.33 18.79
C ALA A 66 9.31 -7.34 19.81
N ASP A 67 8.32 -6.45 19.68
CA ASP A 67 7.18 -6.38 20.58
C ASP A 67 6.34 -7.67 20.55
N VAL A 68 6.09 -8.21 19.34
CA VAL A 68 5.41 -9.50 19.17
C VAL A 68 6.19 -10.63 19.87
N VAL A 69 7.50 -10.69 19.69
CA VAL A 69 8.34 -11.77 20.27
C VAL A 69 8.46 -11.65 21.79
N LEU A 70 8.66 -10.44 22.31
CA LEU A 70 8.96 -10.21 23.72
C LEU A 70 7.69 -10.15 24.58
N ASN A 71 6.63 -9.55 24.05
CA ASN A 71 5.42 -9.24 24.82
C ASN A 71 4.18 -10.01 24.33
N GLY A 72 4.29 -10.76 23.23
CA GLY A 72 3.16 -11.56 22.71
C GLY A 72 2.01 -10.71 22.17
N VAL A 73 2.26 -9.45 21.81
CA VAL A 73 1.22 -8.58 21.23
C VAL A 73 0.84 -9.04 19.81
N PRO A 74 -0.36 -8.71 19.32
CA PRO A 74 -0.73 -8.98 17.93
C PRO A 74 0.24 -8.33 16.92
N MET A 75 0.49 -9.04 15.81
CA MET A 75 1.27 -8.51 14.69
C MET A 75 0.51 -7.36 14.02
N ASN A 76 1.06 -6.14 14.08
CA ASN A 76 0.52 -4.95 13.39
C ASN A 76 1.07 -4.77 11.96
N GLY A 77 2.20 -5.42 11.64
CA GLY A 77 2.81 -5.39 10.31
C GLY A 77 2.30 -6.51 9.40
N ALA A 78 2.87 -6.61 8.20
CA ALA A 78 2.54 -7.68 7.26
C ALA A 78 2.94 -9.05 7.81
N SER A 79 2.03 -10.03 7.71
CA SER A 79 2.25 -11.41 8.09
C SER A 79 2.68 -12.29 6.90
N ILE A 80 2.85 -13.59 7.14
CA ILE A 80 3.15 -14.55 6.08
C ILE A 80 1.96 -14.70 5.12
N GLU A 81 0.74 -14.63 5.63
CA GLU A 81 -0.51 -14.70 4.86
C GLU A 81 -0.59 -13.52 3.88
N ASP A 82 -0.21 -12.32 4.31
CA ASP A 82 -0.13 -11.13 3.44
C ASP A 82 0.89 -11.33 2.32
N GLY A 83 2.05 -11.92 2.65
CA GLY A 83 3.07 -12.29 1.66
C GLY A 83 2.55 -13.27 0.62
N VAL A 84 1.93 -14.37 1.05
CA VAL A 84 1.35 -15.40 0.17
C VAL A 84 0.25 -14.79 -0.72
N ALA A 85 -0.63 -13.95 -0.16
CA ALA A 85 -1.67 -13.26 -0.93
C ALA A 85 -1.07 -12.34 -2.00
N SER A 86 0.00 -11.62 -1.67
CA SER A 86 0.71 -10.74 -2.60
C SER A 86 1.32 -11.52 -3.77
N ILE A 87 1.98 -12.66 -3.50
CA ILE A 87 2.51 -13.52 -4.56
C ILE A 87 1.37 -14.08 -5.42
N ARG A 88 0.27 -14.55 -4.82
CA ARG A 88 -0.87 -15.07 -5.58
C ARG A 88 -1.42 -14.05 -6.57
N ALA A 89 -1.55 -12.79 -6.16
CA ALA A 89 -1.96 -11.72 -7.06
C ALA A 89 -0.97 -11.52 -8.22
N MET A 90 0.34 -11.57 -7.96
CA MET A 90 1.35 -11.49 -9.03
C MET A 90 1.27 -12.67 -10.01
N VAL A 91 1.01 -13.89 -9.53
CA VAL A 91 0.78 -15.07 -10.39
C VAL A 91 -0.45 -14.87 -11.27
N ALA A 92 -1.56 -14.40 -10.71
CA ALA A 92 -2.79 -14.13 -11.44
C ALA A 92 -2.59 -13.08 -12.55
N ILE A 93 -1.86 -11.99 -12.24
CA ILE A 93 -1.49 -10.96 -13.22
C ILE A 93 -0.67 -11.59 -14.36
N GLY A 94 0.33 -12.40 -14.04
CA GLY A 94 1.15 -13.09 -15.04
C GLY A 94 0.33 -14.03 -15.94
N GLN A 95 -0.64 -14.75 -15.38
CA GLN A 95 -1.55 -15.62 -16.13
C GLN A 95 -2.51 -14.82 -17.02
N SER A 96 -3.04 -13.70 -16.51
CA SER A 96 -3.90 -12.79 -17.26
C SER A 96 -3.18 -12.21 -18.48
N VAL A 97 -1.94 -11.75 -18.30
CA VAL A 97 -1.10 -11.24 -19.40
C VAL A 97 -0.86 -12.32 -20.46
N ARG A 98 -0.57 -13.57 -20.07
CA ARG A 98 -0.32 -14.66 -21.03
C ARG A 98 -1.58 -15.10 -21.78
N SER A 99 -2.72 -15.14 -21.10
CA SER A 99 -3.97 -15.67 -21.68
C SER A 99 -4.81 -14.60 -22.38
N GLY A 100 -4.56 -13.32 -22.10
CA GLY A 100 -5.39 -12.20 -22.56
C GLY A 100 -6.80 -12.18 -21.94
N LYS A 101 -7.02 -12.92 -20.85
CA LYS A 101 -8.32 -13.07 -20.20
C LYS A 101 -8.25 -12.72 -18.72
N PRO A 102 -9.36 -12.26 -18.11
CA PRO A 102 -9.45 -12.12 -16.66
C PRO A 102 -9.16 -13.46 -15.96
N VAL A 103 -8.49 -13.38 -14.81
CA VAL A 103 -8.20 -14.52 -13.93
C VAL A 103 -8.73 -14.17 -12.55
N ASP A 104 -9.53 -15.06 -11.97
CA ASP A 104 -9.96 -14.92 -10.59
C ASP A 104 -8.77 -15.19 -9.64
N LEU A 105 -8.59 -14.34 -8.63
CA LEU A 105 -7.55 -14.52 -7.62
C LEU A 105 -7.70 -15.84 -6.87
N ALA A 106 -8.93 -16.33 -6.69
CA ALA A 106 -9.18 -17.61 -6.03
C ALA A 106 -8.64 -18.81 -6.82
N ASP A 107 -8.61 -18.69 -8.16
CA ASP A 107 -8.20 -19.75 -9.08
C ASP A 107 -6.70 -19.71 -9.41
N ALA A 108 -5.99 -18.68 -8.97
CA ALA A 108 -4.58 -18.50 -9.25
C ALA A 108 -3.72 -19.52 -8.47
N ALA A 109 -3.30 -20.56 -9.18
CA ALA A 109 -2.40 -21.59 -8.70
C ALA A 109 -1.07 -21.62 -9.50
N GLY A 110 0.00 -22.03 -8.84
CA GLY A 110 1.33 -22.17 -9.45
C GLY A 110 2.41 -22.26 -8.37
N PRO A 111 3.63 -22.72 -8.73
CA PRO A 111 4.76 -22.63 -7.82
C PRO A 111 5.00 -21.16 -7.44
N VAL A 112 5.24 -20.94 -6.15
CA VAL A 112 5.75 -19.69 -5.59
C VAL A 112 7.26 -19.68 -5.75
#